data_AF-A0AAU6WCL7-F1
#
_entry.id   AF-A0AAU6WCL7-F1
#
_cell.length_a   1.000
_cell.length_b   1.000
_cell.length_c   1.000
_cell.angle_alpha   90.00
_cell.angle_beta   90.00
_cell.angle_gamma   90.00
#
_symmetry.space_group_name_H-M   'P 1'
#
loop_
_entity.id
_entity.type
_entity.pdbx_description
1 polymer ?
#
loop_
_entity_poly.entity_id
_entity_poly.type
_entity_poly.pdbx_seq_one_letter_code
_entity_poly.pdbx_strand_id
1 'polypeptide(L)'
;MPRRRIDVSVSHDEFEDLNNALEDHRDGFTDLAKEAANGFGLEPEYWSGRASEVQNLLEKVQEHSREEADTAGEPAQSDEPAQGLERGGQPDPRD
;
A
#
# COMPACT_ATOMS: atom_id res chain seq x y z
N MET A 1 13.03 -18.75 10.98
CA MET A 1 13.66 -17.57 10.36
C MET A 1 12.85 -16.35 10.77
N PRO A 2 13.46 -15.29 11.36
CA PRO A 2 12.73 -14.05 11.63
C PRO A 2 12.25 -13.44 10.31
N ARG A 3 11.00 -12.96 10.29
CA ARG A 3 10.43 -12.28 9.11
C ARG A 3 11.15 -10.94 8.94
N ARG A 4 11.75 -10.70 7.77
CA ARG A 4 12.27 -9.39 7.41
C ARG A 4 11.11 -8.55 6.86
N ARG A 5 10.90 -7.39 7.46
CA ARG A 5 9.99 -6.37 6.93
C ARG A 5 10.81 -5.41 6.07
N ILE A 6 10.30 -5.09 4.89
CA ILE A 6 10.87 -4.11 3.98
C ILE A 6 9.76 -3.11 3.71
N ASP A 7 9.96 -1.88 4.14
CA ASP A 7 9.02 -0.78 3.88
C ASP A 7 9.56 -0.01 2.67
N VAL A 8 8.74 0.18 1.64
CA VAL A 8 9.11 0.85 0.39
C VAL A 8 8.08 1.92 0.10
N SER A 9 8.52 3.17 -0.04
CA SER A 9 7.68 4.28 -0.50
C SER A 9 7.85 4.45 -2.00
N VAL A 10 6.74 4.36 -2.74
CA VAL A 10 6.70 4.50 -4.20
C VAL A 10 5.58 5.46 -4.59
N SER A 11 5.73 6.11 -5.73
CA SER A 11 4.63 6.85 -6.36
C SER A 11 3.55 5.90 -6.91
N HIS A 12 2.41 6.46 -7.32
CA HIS A 12 1.33 5.68 -7.89
C HIS A 12 1.76 4.95 -9.18
N ASP A 13 2.42 5.65 -10.10
CA ASP A 13 2.89 5.07 -11.37
C ASP A 13 3.93 3.97 -11.10
N GLU A 14 4.87 4.18 -10.16
CA GLU A 14 5.84 3.16 -9.77
C GLU A 14 5.19 1.95 -9.09
N PHE A 15 4.08 2.15 -8.39
CA PHE A 15 3.28 1.07 -7.82
C PHE A 15 2.57 0.26 -8.91
N GLU A 16 1.99 0.91 -9.91
CA GLU A 16 1.39 0.23 -11.06
C GLU A 16 2.43 -0.57 -11.86
N ASP A 17 3.60 0.02 -12.11
CA ASP A 17 4.73 -0.65 -12.75
C ASP A 17 5.19 -1.88 -11.94
N LEU A 18 5.27 -1.74 -10.61
CA LEU A 18 5.59 -2.87 -9.73
C LEU A 18 4.53 -3.97 -9.81
N ASN A 19 3.24 -3.63 -9.81
CA ASN A 19 2.16 -4.60 -9.90
C ASN A 19 2.22 -5.35 -11.24
N ASN A 20 2.39 -4.62 -12.36
CA ASN A 20 2.53 -5.21 -13.69
C ASN A 20 3.75 -6.14 -13.78
N ALA A 21 4.91 -5.71 -13.28
CA ALA A 21 6.12 -6.54 -13.30
C ALA A 21 5.97 -7.82 -12.49
N LEU A 22 5.26 -7.78 -11.35
CA LEU A 22 4.98 -8.96 -10.54
C LEU A 22 3.97 -9.89 -11.22
N GLU A 23 2.94 -9.36 -11.88
CA GLU A 23 1.98 -10.14 -12.67
C GLU A 23 2.66 -10.85 -13.84
N ASP A 24 3.49 -10.13 -14.60
CA ASP A 24 4.29 -10.69 -15.70
C ASP A 24 5.20 -11.82 -15.21
N HIS A 25 5.80 -11.66 -14.02
CA HIS A 25 6.69 -12.68 -13.46
C HIS A 25 5.93 -13.93 -13.01
N ARG A 26 4.75 -13.77 -12.38
CA ARG A 26 3.86 -14.88 -12.03
C ARG A 26 3.45 -15.65 -13.28
N ASP A 27 3.08 -14.94 -14.32
CA ASP A 27 2.58 -15.53 -15.56
C ASP A 27 3.71 -16.26 -16.29
N GLY A 28 4.92 -15.68 -16.32
CA GLY A 28 6.12 -16.35 -16.82
C GLY A 28 6.43 -17.66 -16.10
N PHE A 29 6.31 -17.72 -14.77
CA PHE A 29 6.46 -18.99 -14.05
C PHE A 29 5.33 -19.99 -14.34
N THR A 30 4.11 -19.49 -14.54
CA THR A 30 2.97 -20.33 -14.92
C THR A 30 3.19 -20.97 -16.29
N ASP A 31 3.78 -20.24 -17.23
CA ASP A 31 4.12 -20.76 -18.56
C ASP A 31 5.29 -21.75 -18.49
N LEU A 32 6.32 -21.47 -17.70
CA LEU A 32 7.40 -22.43 -17.44
C LEU A 32 6.88 -23.74 -16.80
N ALA A 33 5.86 -23.67 -15.94
CA ALA A 33 5.22 -24.87 -15.39
C ALA A 33 4.52 -25.71 -16.48
N LYS A 34 3.86 -25.04 -17.44
CA LYS A 34 3.23 -25.71 -18.59
C LYS A 34 4.29 -26.35 -19.50
N GLU A 35 5.39 -25.66 -19.75
CA GLU A 35 6.52 -26.20 -20.53
C GLU A 35 7.18 -27.40 -19.83
N ALA A 36 7.36 -27.31 -18.51
CA ALA A 36 7.85 -28.40 -17.67
C ALA A 36 6.96 -29.63 -17.70
N ALA A 37 5.64 -29.45 -17.73
CA ALA A 37 4.70 -30.57 -17.87
C ALA A 37 4.87 -31.31 -19.21
N ASN A 38 5.44 -30.63 -20.22
CA ASN A 38 5.80 -31.21 -21.51
C ASN A 38 7.24 -31.76 -21.56
N GLY A 39 7.95 -31.81 -20.42
CA GLY A 39 9.27 -32.44 -20.29
C GLY A 39 10.48 -31.51 -20.46
N PHE A 40 10.30 -30.19 -20.38
CA PHE A 40 11.38 -29.21 -20.50
C PHE A 40 11.72 -28.51 -19.17
N GLY A 41 12.97 -28.54 -18.74
CA GLY A 41 13.44 -27.78 -17.57
C GLY A 41 13.25 -28.48 -16.23
N LEU A 42 13.00 -27.68 -15.17
CA LEU A 42 12.74 -28.17 -13.81
C LEU A 42 11.33 -28.77 -13.68
N GLU A 43 11.04 -29.42 -12.56
CA GLU A 43 9.72 -30.02 -12.30
C GLU A 43 8.59 -28.97 -12.33
N PRO A 44 7.39 -29.29 -12.86
CA PRO A 44 6.25 -28.37 -12.92
C PRO A 44 5.87 -27.76 -11.56
N GLU A 45 6.03 -28.55 -10.49
CA GLU A 45 5.73 -28.17 -9.10
C GLU A 45 6.66 -27.07 -8.61
N TYR A 46 7.92 -27.06 -9.06
CA TYR A 46 8.86 -25.99 -8.72
C TYR A 46 8.37 -24.65 -9.28
N TRP A 47 8.03 -24.62 -10.58
CA TRP A 47 7.56 -23.40 -11.25
C TRP A 47 6.21 -22.94 -10.71
N SER A 48 5.28 -23.87 -10.47
CA SER A 48 3.98 -23.57 -9.86
C SER A 48 4.12 -23.02 -8.43
N GLY A 49 5.11 -23.54 -7.67
CA GLY A 49 5.49 -23.00 -6.37
C GLY A 49 5.95 -21.55 -6.46
N ARG A 50 6.82 -21.23 -7.44
CA ARG A 50 7.27 -19.85 -7.68
C ARG A 50 6.15 -18.92 -8.10
N ALA A 51 5.27 -19.34 -9.00
CA ALA A 51 4.08 -18.55 -9.36
C ALA A 51 3.21 -18.25 -8.12
N SER A 52 3.04 -19.23 -7.24
CA SER A 52 2.30 -19.06 -5.98
C SER A 52 3.01 -18.09 -5.02
N GLU A 53 4.34 -18.13 -4.92
CA GLU A 53 5.11 -17.18 -4.11
C GLU A 53 4.92 -15.73 -4.60
N VAL A 54 4.94 -15.51 -5.92
CA VAL A 54 4.72 -14.19 -6.52
C VAL A 54 3.28 -13.73 -6.33
N GLN A 55 2.30 -14.62 -6.49
CA GLN A 55 0.89 -14.31 -6.21
C GLN A 55 0.67 -13.86 -4.74
N ASN A 56 1.28 -14.57 -3.78
CA ASN A 56 1.24 -14.17 -2.37
C ASN A 56 1.94 -12.83 -2.11
N LEU A 57 2.92 -12.45 -2.94
CA LEU A 57 3.58 -11.15 -2.84
C LEU A 57 2.68 -10.04 -3.41
N LEU A 58 2.05 -10.27 -4.56
CA LEU A 58 1.06 -9.36 -5.15
C LEU A 58 -0.06 -9.02 -4.16
N GLU A 59 -0.63 -10.02 -3.51
CA GLU A 59 -1.70 -9.83 -2.52
C GLU A 59 -1.27 -8.92 -1.36
N LYS A 60 -0.03 -9.10 -0.85
CA LYS A 60 0.50 -8.25 0.23
C LYS A 60 0.79 -6.83 -0.22
N VAL A 61 1.32 -6.67 -1.43
CA VAL A 61 1.59 -5.35 -2.01
C VAL A 61 0.28 -4.56 -2.17
N GLN A 62 -0.79 -5.23 -2.63
CA GLN A 62 -2.10 -4.62 -2.79
C GLN A 62 -2.80 -4.34 -1.44
N GLU A 63 -2.66 -5.21 -0.45
CA GLU A 63 -3.18 -4.99 0.91
C GLU A 63 -2.55 -3.76 1.57
N HIS A 64 -1.22 -3.68 1.60
CA HIS A 64 -0.51 -2.58 2.24
C HIS A 64 -0.67 -1.23 1.52
N SER A 65 -0.92 -1.22 0.21
CA SER A 65 -1.27 0.01 -0.51
C SER A 65 -2.63 0.57 -0.09
N ARG A 66 -3.61 -0.29 0.20
CA ARG A 66 -4.94 0.14 0.66
C ARG A 66 -4.92 0.70 2.08
N GLU A 67 -4.08 0.12 2.95
CA GLU A 67 -3.92 0.59 4.34
C GLU A 67 -3.41 2.04 4.42
N GLU A 68 -2.47 2.44 3.54
CA GLU A 68 -1.96 3.82 3.54
C GLU A 68 -3.03 4.85 3.10
N ALA A 69 -3.92 4.47 2.17
CA ALA A 69 -4.99 5.33 1.68
C ALA A 69 -6.05 5.63 2.76
N ASP A 70 -6.37 4.66 3.63
CA ASP A 70 -7.32 4.85 4.73
C ASP A 70 -6.74 5.74 5.85
N THR A 71 -5.43 5.71 6.09
CA THR A 71 -4.78 6.58 7.10
C THR A 71 -4.61 8.04 6.67
N ALA A 72 -4.71 8.36 5.38
CA ALA A 72 -4.68 9.74 4.89
C ALA A 72 -5.98 10.53 5.16
N GLY A 73 -7.01 9.88 5.74
CA GLY A 73 -8.33 10.43 5.99
C GLY A 73 -8.60 11.00 7.38
N GLU A 74 -7.66 10.97 8.33
CA GLU A 74 -7.85 11.64 9.63
C GLU A 74 -7.38 13.12 9.54
N PRO A 75 -8.30 14.11 9.52
CA PRO A 75 -7.89 15.49 9.63
C PRO A 75 -7.30 15.71 11.03
N ALA A 76 -6.07 16.20 11.06
CA ALA A 76 -5.46 16.77 12.26
C ALA A 76 -6.48 17.68 12.94
N GLN A 77 -6.95 17.27 14.12
CA GLN A 77 -7.73 18.13 14.98
C GLN A 77 -6.85 19.32 15.35
N SER A 78 -7.06 20.44 14.66
CA SER A 78 -6.55 21.74 15.04
C SER A 78 -7.12 22.09 16.40
N ASP A 79 -6.33 21.85 17.44
CA ASP A 79 -6.57 22.37 18.78
C ASP A 79 -6.28 23.89 18.75
N GLU A 80 -7.25 24.68 18.27
CA GLU A 80 -7.24 26.13 18.43
C GLU A 80 -7.87 26.49 19.79
N PRO A 81 -7.13 27.12 20.72
CA PRO A 81 -7.71 27.59 21.96
C PRO A 81 -8.48 28.89 21.70
N ALA A 82 -9.81 28.82 21.76
CA ALA A 82 -10.67 29.99 21.81
C ALA A 82 -10.42 30.78 23.11
N GLN A 83 -9.73 31.92 23.03
CA GLN A 83 -9.77 32.93 24.09
C GLN A 83 -10.57 34.15 23.62
N GLY A 84 -11.63 34.41 24.38
CA GLY A 84 -12.69 35.37 24.09
C GLY A 84 -12.18 36.81 23.98
N LEU A 85 -12.56 37.44 22.88
CA LEU A 85 -12.46 38.88 22.69
C LEU A 85 -13.56 39.55 23.54
N GLU A 86 -13.16 40.15 24.66
CA GLU A 86 -14.05 40.87 25.56
C GLU A 86 -14.77 42.01 24.83
N ARG A 87 -16.10 41.92 24.83
CA ARG A 87 -17.01 42.90 24.26
C ARG A 87 -17.06 44.10 25.20
N GLY A 88 -16.27 45.13 24.91
CA GLY A 88 -16.26 46.40 25.64
C GLY A 88 -17.67 46.99 25.80
N GLY A 89 -18.16 46.96 27.03
CA GLY A 89 -19.38 47.65 27.44
C GLY A 89 -19.02 49.00 28.03
N GLN A 90 -19.41 50.09 27.36
CA GLN A 90 -19.59 51.38 28.02
C GLN A 90 -20.66 52.18 27.28
N PRO A 91 -21.74 52.55 27.97
CA PRO A 91 -22.12 53.96 27.91
C PRO A 91 -22.63 54.47 29.26
N ASP A 92 -22.04 55.55 29.78
CA ASP A 92 -22.79 56.60 30.47
C ASP A 92 -21.92 57.87 30.56
N PRO A 93 -22.47 59.05 30.22
CA PRO A 93 -22.29 60.14 31.15
C PRO A 93 -23.60 60.91 31.37
N ARG A 94 -24.10 60.84 32.60
CA ARG A 94 -24.91 61.89 33.22
C ARG A 94 -24.23 62.36 34.49
N ASP A 95 -23.64 63.54 34.43
CA ASP A 95 -23.80 64.66 35.37
C ASP A 95 -23.11 65.91 34.78
#